data_AF-A0A7D5K6F9-F1
#
_entry.id   AF-A0A7D5K6F9-F1
#
_cell.length_a   1.000
_cell.length_b   1.000
_cell.length_c   1.000
_cell.angle_alpha   90.00
_cell.angle_beta   90.00
_cell.angle_gamma   90.00
#
_symmetry.space_group_name_H-M   'P 1'
#
loop_
_entity.id
_entity.type
_entity.pdbx_description
1 polymer ?
#
loop_
_entity_poly.entity_id
_entity_poly.type
_entity_poly.pdbx_seq_one_letter_code
_entity_poly.pdbx_strand_id
1 'polypeptide(L)' 'MVTLAEGLTLAGAALGVVGGVLVFVEFMQYPSYVEYREEYDSYDIDIAPRELREHTWLGRAGGLLVGSGFALLFLGELL' A
#
# COMPACT_ATOMS: atom_id res chain seq x y z
N MET A 1 -24.92 1.29 -21.79
CA MET A 1 -24.87 0.35 -20.64
C MET A 1 -23.43 -0.10 -20.51
N VAL A 2 -22.89 -0.11 -19.30
CA VAL A 2 -21.56 -0.71 -19.03
C VAL A 2 -21.74 -2.22 -19.06
N THR A 3 -20.93 -2.92 -19.85
CA THR A 3 -20.89 -4.38 -19.86
C THR A 3 -20.25 -4.90 -18.57
N LEU A 4 -20.50 -6.17 -18.21
CA LEU A 4 -19.87 -6.75 -17.02
C LEU A 4 -18.34 -6.70 -17.12
N ALA A 5 -17.77 -6.99 -18.29
CA ALA A 5 -16.34 -6.94 -18.57
C ALA A 5 -15.74 -5.52 -18.36
N GLU A 6 -16.39 -4.49 -18.92
CA GLU A 6 -15.98 -3.10 -18.72
C GLU A 6 -16.07 -2.67 -17.24
N GLY A 7 -17.13 -3.09 -16.53
CA GLY A 7 -17.32 -2.80 -15.12
C GLY A 7 -16.22 -3.41 -14.24
N LEU A 8 -15.88 -4.68 -14.48
CA LEU A 8 -14.78 -5.37 -13.80
C LEU A 8 -13.44 -4.72 -14.09
N THR A 9 -13.19 -4.35 -15.35
CA THR A 9 -11.95 -3.69 -15.76
C THR A 9 -11.77 -2.35 -15.05
N LEU A 10 -12.83 -1.54 -14.99
CA LEU A 10 -12.79 -0.23 -14.37
C LEU A 10 -12.64 -0.32 -12.84
N ALA A 11 -13.37 -1.24 -12.20
CA ALA A 11 -13.23 -1.51 -10.78
C ALA A 11 -11.83 -2.04 -10.45
N GLY A 12 -11.30 -2.95 -11.26
CA GLY A 12 -9.97 -3.51 -11.11
C GLY A 12 -8.87 -2.45 -11.20
N ALA A 13 -8.95 -1.56 -12.20
CA ALA A 13 -8.04 -0.44 -12.34
C ALA A 13 -8.10 0.52 -11.14
N ALA A 14 -9.31 0.85 -10.67
CA ALA A 14 -9.49 1.71 -9.51
C ALA A 14 -8.89 1.11 -8.23
N LEU A 15 -9.18 -0.16 -7.94
CA LEU A 15 -8.59 -0.85 -6.78
C LEU A 15 -7.06 -0.96 -6.90
N GLY A 16 -6.55 -1.23 -8.10
CA GLY A 16 -5.11 -1.28 -8.37
C GLY A 16 -4.41 0.05 -8.07
N VAL A 17 -5.00 1.17 -8.50
CA VAL A 17 -4.46 2.51 -8.23
C VAL A 17 -4.48 2.82 -6.74
N VAL A 18 -5.63 2.66 -6.09
CA VAL A 18 -5.76 2.94 -4.64
C VAL A 18 -4.80 2.05 -3.85
N GLY A 19 -4.77 0.75 -4.17
CA GLY A 19 -3.87 -0.20 -3.52
C GLY A 19 -2.40 0.15 -3.72
N GLY A 20 -2.00 0.48 -4.95
CA GLY A 20 -0.63 0.86 -5.27
C GLY A 20 -0.19 2.12 -4.54
N VAL A 21 -1.07 3.12 -4.40
CA VAL A 21 -0.79 4.33 -3.61
C VAL A 21 -0.59 3.99 -2.13
N LEU A 22 -1.41 3.13 -1.54
CA LEU A 22 -1.24 2.73 -0.13
C LEU A 22 0.07 1.98 0.09
N VAL A 23 0.44 1.07 -0.81
CA VAL A 23 1.74 0.39 -0.78
C VAL A 23 2.88 1.40 -0.94
N PHE A 24 2.76 2.36 -1.85
CA PHE A 24 3.77 3.41 -2.02
C PHE A 24 3.96 4.24 -0.75
N VAL A 25 2.87 4.66 -0.10
CA VAL A 25 2.93 5.42 1.16
C VAL A 25 3.55 4.58 2.28
N GLU A 26 3.29 3.26 2.31
CA GLU A 26 3.96 2.35 3.25
C GLU A 26 5.49 2.39 3.10
N PHE A 27 5.99 2.34 1.87
CA PHE A 27 7.44 2.33 1.61
C PHE A 27 8.14 3.66 1.93
N MET A 28 7.41 4.78 1.92
CA MET A 28 7.96 6.11 2.22
C MET A 28 7.95 6.45 3.71
N GLN A 29 7.40 5.59 4.56
CA GLN A 29 7.42 5.82 6.01
C GLN A 29 8.80 5.51 6.60
N TYR A 30 9.21 6.30 7.58
CA TYR A 30 10.39 6.00 8.38
C TYR A 30 10.15 4.74 9.23
N PRO A 31 11.16 3.88 9.40
CA PRO A 31 11.06 2.75 10.32
C PRO A 31 10.75 3.22 11.74
N SER A 32 10.04 2.41 12.51
CA SER A 32 9.62 2.77 13.87
C SER A 32 10.77 3.00 14.85
N TYR A 33 11.99 2.54 14.52
CA TYR A 33 13.19 2.70 15.32
C TYR A 33 14.03 3.93 14.94
N VAL A 34 13.58 4.75 13.98
CA VAL A 34 14.24 5.99 13.57
C VAL A 34 13.38 7.18 13.98
N GLU A 35 13.94 8.08 14.79
CA GLU A 35 13.29 9.32 15.21
C GLU A 35 14.13 10.52 14.76
N TYR A 36 13.52 11.51 14.10
CA TYR A 36 14.20 12.76 13.77
C TYR A 36 14.09 13.75 14.93
N ARG A 37 15.23 14.23 15.42
CA ARG A 37 15.35 15.21 16.51
C ARG A 37 15.60 16.59 15.92
N GLU A 38 14.55 17.40 15.80
CA GLU A 38 14.62 18.74 15.19
C GLU A 38 15.57 19.70 15.94
N GLU A 39 15.67 19.57 17.27
CA GLU A 39 16.55 20.40 18.12
C GLU A 39 18.04 20.30 17.72
N TYR A 40 18.45 19.13 17.21
CA TYR A 40 19.85 18.82 16.91
C TYR A 40 20.11 18.55 15.41
N ASP A 41 19.08 18.67 14.56
CA ASP A 41 19.12 18.29 13.14
C ASP A 41 19.76 16.90 12.94
N SER A 42 19.32 15.92 13.74
CA SER A 42 19.93 14.59 13.80
C SER A 42 18.89 13.48 13.83
N TYR A 43 19.28 12.29 13.35
CA TYR A 43 18.48 11.08 13.46
C TYR A 43 18.96 10.24 14.65
N ASP A 44 18.02 9.83 15.49
CA ASP A 44 18.21 8.89 16.58
C ASP A 44 17.76 7.49 16.14
N ILE A 45 18.53 6.47 16.51
CA ILE A 45 18.31 5.09 16.08
C ILE A 45 18.25 4.21 17.33
N ASP A 46 17.10 3.62 17.60
CA ASP A 46 16.96 2.62 18.66
C ASP A 46 17.50 1.26 18.17
N ILE A 47 18.62 0.83 18.75
CA ILE A 47 19.33 -0.39 18.36
C ILE A 47 18.68 -1.65 18.96
N ALA A 48 17.92 -1.51 20.06
CA ALA A 48 17.26 -2.64 20.73
C ALA A 48 15.82 -2.30 21.13
N PRO A 49 14.96 -1.98 20.16
CA PRO A 49 13.60 -1.54 20.43
C PRO A 49 12.76 -2.67 21.01
N ARG A 50 11.92 -2.32 21.99
CA ARG A 50 11.02 -3.27 22.65
C ARG A 50 9.92 -3.79 21.72
N GLU A 51 9.52 -2.98 20.75
CA GLU A 51 8.54 -3.31 19.72
C GLU A 51 9.04 -2.81 18.35
N LEU A 52 9.04 -3.70 17.36
CA LEU A 52 9.41 -3.39 15.98
C LEU A 52 8.14 -3.39 15.12
N ARG A 53 7.87 -2.30 14.40
CA ARG A 53 6.77 -2.25 13.43
C ARG A 53 7.33 -2.12 12.02
N GLU A 54 7.45 -3.26 11.36
CA GLU A 54 7.97 -3.35 9.97
C GLU A 54 6.95 -2.92 8.93
N HIS A 55 5.67 -3.23 9.16
CA HIS A 55 4.58 -2.91 8.25
C HIS A 55 3.36 -2.36 9.00
N THR A 56 2.75 -1.33 8.44
CA THR A 56 1.48 -0.76 8.92
C THR A 56 0.29 -1.38 8.20
N TRP A 57 -0.91 -0.98 8.63
CA TRP A 57 -2.14 -1.36 7.94
C TRP A 57 -2.24 -0.80 6.52
N LEU A 58 -1.52 0.27 6.18
CA LEU A 58 -1.51 0.84 4.83
C LEU A 58 -0.92 -0.15 3.83
N GLY A 59 0.26 -0.71 4.11
CA GLY A 59 0.86 -1.75 3.28
C GLY A 59 -0.02 -2.98 3.12
N ARG A 60 -0.64 -3.44 4.21
CA ARG A 60 -1.53 -4.62 4.20
C ARG A 60 -2.79 -4.39 3.37
N ALA A 61 -3.49 -3.28 3.60
CA ALA A 61 -4.67 -2.91 2.83
C ALA A 61 -4.31 -2.65 1.36
N GLY A 62 -3.19 -1.97 1.12
CA GLY A 62 -2.68 -1.69 -0.21
C GLY A 62 -2.43 -2.97 -1.01
N GLY A 63 -1.70 -3.93 -0.44
CA GLY A 63 -1.45 -5.22 -1.09
C GLY A 63 -2.72 -5.99 -1.41
N LEU A 64 -3.70 -6.01 -0.50
CA LEU A 64 -5.00 -6.64 -0.74
C LEU A 64 -5.76 -5.98 -1.89
N LEU A 65 -5.74 -4.65 -1.97
CA LEU A 65 -6.40 -3.90 -3.05
C LEU A 65 -5.71 -4.09 -4.40
N VAL A 66 -4.36 -4.13 -4.43
CA VAL A 66 -3.61 -4.43 -5.66
C VAL A 66 -3.95 -5.84 -6.16
N GLY A 67 -3.92 -6.84 -5.27
CA GLY A 67 -4.25 -8.21 -5.63
C GLY A 67 -5.69 -8.37 -6.11
N SER A 68 -6.64 -7.72 -5.43
CA SER A 68 -8.05 -7.72 -5.84
C SER A 68 -8.26 -7.00 -7.17
N GLY A 69 -7.58 -5.86 -7.37
CA GLY A 69 -7.63 -5.10 -8.60
C GLY A 69 -7.12 -5.91 -9.80
N PHE A 70 -6.00 -6.60 -9.63
CA PHE A 70 -5.48 -7.53 -10.62
C PHE A 70 -6.46 -8.66 -10.94
N ALA A 71 -7.06 -9.28 -9.92
CA ALA A 71 -8.03 -10.36 -10.12
C ALA A 71 -9.26 -9.89 -10.93
N LEU A 72 -9.76 -8.67 -10.67
CA LEU A 72 -10.88 -8.10 -11.43
C LEU A 72 -10.49 -7.76 -12.87
N LEU A 73 -9.30 -7.21 -13.10
CA LEU A 73 -8.78 -6.97 -14.46
C LEU A 73 -8.67 -8.28 -15.24
N PHE A 74 -8.14 -9.33 -14.61
CA PHE A 74 -8.04 -10.66 -15.22
C PHE A 74 -9.40 -11.25 -15.58
N LEU A 75 -10.39 -11.14 -14.70
CA LEU A 75 -11.76 -11.60 -14.97
C LEU A 75 -12.44 -10.76 -16.07
N GLY A 76 -12.19 -9.44 -16.09
CA GLY A 76 -12.70 -8.55 -17.14
C GLY A 76 -12.16 -8.91 -18.52
N GLU A 77 -10.88 -9.31 -18.62
CA GLU A 77 -10.26 -9.76 -19.87
C GLU A 77 -10.76 -11.14 -20.34
N LEU A 78 -11.21 -11.99 -19.42
CA LEU A 78 -11.71 -13.34 -19.73
C LEU A 78 -13.19 -13.37 -20.19
N LEU A 79 -13.93 -12.28 -20.02
CA LEU A 79 -15.38 -12.17 -20.28
C LEU A 79 -15.68 -11.44 -21.59
#